data_AF-A0A9D8D0K2-F1
#
_entry.id   AF-A0A9D8D0K2-F1
#
_cell.length_a   1.000
_cell.length_b   1.000
_cell.length_c   1.000
_cell.angle_alpha   90.00
_cell.angle_beta   90.00
_cell.angle_gamma   90.00
#
_symmetry.space_group_name_H-M   'P 1'
#
loop_
_entity.id
_entity.type
_entity.pdbx_description
1 polymer ?
#
loop_
_entity_poly.entity_id
_entity_poly.type
_entity_poly.pdbx_seq_one_letter_code
_entity_poly.pdbx_strand_id
1 'polypeptide(L)'
;MARRAPATDAQACWPPRCGPGHRRSSCLYPSSKPQAAWTHLTTLSFIWQHEGNDEISPRLCPDRRRRLIPSQESPCGCGRLLPADGATRLQRLAARGKTVEPIRYVATLTEKYAALGFPPYDWSRYDDAPFTPLDKPLSACTVSLLTSGGVSRCAMPPFDPDARNDLRLDEVPSNAPSDDFQIHDSYYNHDDADRDLNCIFPIDRLRDMARDGTIGAVAPRLWSGFMGRIYKRQAVLADKAPALARELERDGVDLFIAVPA
;
A
#
# COMPACT_ATOMS: atom_id res chain seq x y z
N MET A 1 19.23 -47.80 -6.83
CA MET A 1 18.46 -46.82 -7.63
C MET A 1 17.84 -45.81 -6.69
N ALA A 2 18.16 -44.53 -6.83
CA ALA A 2 17.40 -43.40 -6.28
C ALA A 2 17.89 -42.13 -6.99
N ARG A 3 17.19 -41.66 -8.02
CA ARG A 3 17.53 -40.38 -8.66
C ARG A 3 16.91 -39.26 -7.82
N ARG A 4 17.67 -38.21 -7.51
CA ARG A 4 17.12 -36.97 -6.95
C ARG A 4 16.05 -36.44 -7.90
N ALA A 5 14.93 -35.98 -7.34
CA ALA A 5 14.00 -35.13 -8.09
C ALA A 5 14.70 -33.81 -8.47
N PRO A 6 14.45 -33.25 -9.66
CA PRO A 6 14.94 -31.93 -10.00
C PRO A 6 14.24 -30.87 -9.13
N ALA A 7 14.94 -29.74 -8.91
CA ALA A 7 14.30 -28.56 -8.33
C ALA A 7 13.20 -28.07 -9.28
N THR A 8 12.12 -27.54 -8.71
CA THR A 8 11.06 -26.85 -9.47
C THR A 8 11.65 -25.63 -10.16
N ASP A 9 11.47 -25.54 -11.48
CA ASP A 9 11.86 -24.36 -12.25
C ASP A 9 11.21 -23.11 -11.65
N ALA A 10 12.00 -22.04 -11.51
CA ALA A 10 11.46 -20.71 -11.25
C ALA A 10 10.64 -20.31 -12.50
N GLN A 11 9.32 -20.23 -12.35
CA GLN A 11 8.40 -19.88 -13.42
C GLN A 11 8.76 -18.47 -13.91
N ALA A 12 9.35 -18.36 -15.10
CA ALA A 12 9.79 -17.07 -15.62
C ALA A 12 8.60 -16.09 -15.67
N CYS A 13 8.76 -14.95 -14.98
CA CYS A 13 7.80 -13.84 -15.00
C CYS A 13 7.49 -13.39 -16.43
N TRP A 14 6.34 -12.74 -16.63
CA TRP A 14 5.97 -12.27 -17.95
C TRP A 14 7.06 -11.33 -18.45
N PRO A 15 7.72 -11.64 -19.58
CA PRO A 15 8.82 -10.81 -20.06
C PRO A 15 8.25 -9.41 -20.34
N PRO A 16 8.89 -8.32 -19.85
CA PRO A 16 8.45 -6.97 -20.16
C PRO A 16 8.49 -6.80 -21.69
N ARG A 17 7.32 -6.80 -22.33
CA ARG A 17 7.19 -6.78 -23.81
C ARG A 17 7.42 -5.38 -24.39
N CYS A 18 8.52 -4.76 -24.00
CA CYS A 18 9.08 -3.55 -24.57
C CYS A 18 10.57 -3.78 -24.85
N GLY A 19 10.86 -4.62 -25.85
CA GLY A 19 12.21 -4.66 -26.42
C GLY A 19 12.61 -3.28 -26.97
N PRO A 20 13.91 -2.89 -26.93
CA PRO A 20 14.34 -1.57 -27.35
C PRO A 20 14.11 -1.37 -28.86
N GLY A 21 13.04 -0.64 -29.22
CA GLY A 21 12.77 -0.24 -30.61
C GLY A 21 11.31 -0.09 -31.04
N HIS A 22 10.34 -0.63 -30.30
CA HIS A 22 8.92 -0.56 -30.72
C HIS A 22 8.18 0.70 -30.22
N ARG A 23 7.45 1.36 -31.13
CA ARG A 23 6.58 2.51 -30.83
C ARG A 23 5.32 2.07 -30.07
N ARG A 24 4.87 2.90 -29.13
CA ARG A 24 3.82 2.64 -28.11
C ARG A 24 2.40 2.26 -28.59
N SER A 25 2.16 2.02 -29.88
CA SER A 25 0.82 2.04 -30.48
C SER A 25 0.22 0.67 -30.87
N SER A 26 0.77 -0.46 -30.40
CA SER A 26 0.37 -1.79 -30.88
C SER A 26 0.18 -2.88 -29.82
N CYS A 27 0.08 -2.52 -28.53
CA CYS A 27 -0.22 -3.47 -27.46
C CYS A 27 -1.74 -3.58 -27.27
N LEU A 28 -2.37 -4.59 -27.88
CA LEU A 28 -3.81 -4.86 -27.79
C LEU A 28 -4.09 -5.97 -26.76
N TYR A 29 -4.95 -5.67 -25.77
CA TYR A 29 -5.53 -6.66 -24.85
C TYR A 29 -7.01 -6.92 -25.22
N PRO A 30 -7.48 -8.18 -25.26
CA PRO A 30 -8.90 -8.49 -25.47
C PRO A 30 -9.71 -8.28 -24.19
N SER A 31 -10.95 -7.78 -24.32
CA SER A 31 -11.86 -7.55 -23.19
C SER A 31 -13.22 -8.20 -23.39
N SER A 32 -13.80 -8.72 -22.30
CA SER A 32 -15.19 -9.22 -22.28
C SER A 32 -15.80 -9.07 -20.87
N LYS A 33 -17.13 -8.97 -20.80
CA LYS A 33 -17.98 -8.88 -19.59
C LYS A 33 -19.25 -9.73 -19.80
N PRO A 34 -20.01 -10.03 -18.74
CA PRO A 34 -21.27 -9.29 -18.55
C PRO A 34 -21.62 -8.95 -17.08
N GLN A 35 -22.79 -8.34 -16.86
CA GLN A 35 -23.29 -7.76 -15.60
C GLN A 35 -24.37 -8.61 -14.90
N ALA A 36 -24.52 -8.44 -13.58
CA ALA A 36 -25.78 -8.62 -12.84
C ALA A 36 -25.79 -7.71 -11.59
N ALA A 37 -26.96 -7.43 -11.00
CA ALA A 37 -27.17 -6.46 -9.92
C ALA A 37 -27.69 -7.11 -8.61
N TRP A 38 -27.72 -6.34 -7.50
CA TRP A 38 -28.86 -6.13 -6.58
C TRP A 38 -28.44 -5.75 -5.13
N THR A 39 -28.71 -4.49 -4.77
CA THR A 39 -29.17 -3.92 -3.46
C THR A 39 -28.56 -4.27 -2.08
N HIS A 40 -28.06 -3.19 -1.44
CA HIS A 40 -28.18 -2.79 -0.01
C HIS A 40 -27.53 -3.62 1.12
N LEU A 41 -26.39 -3.14 1.64
CA LEU A 41 -26.26 -2.46 2.96
C LEU A 41 -24.81 -1.95 3.12
N THR A 42 -24.61 -0.83 3.84
CA THR A 42 -23.34 -0.08 3.85
C THR A 42 -22.88 0.20 5.27
N THR A 43 -21.60 -0.04 5.58
CA THR A 43 -20.72 0.74 6.48
C THR A 43 -19.33 0.07 6.51
N LEU A 44 -18.25 0.85 6.28
CA LEU A 44 -16.88 0.70 6.84
C LEU A 44 -15.94 1.74 6.17
N SER A 45 -15.02 2.31 6.96
CA SER A 45 -14.27 3.54 6.62
C SER A 45 -12.74 3.38 6.63
N PHE A 46 -12.03 4.48 6.29
CA PHE A 46 -10.58 4.83 6.39
C PHE A 46 -9.71 4.78 5.11
N ILE A 47 -8.62 5.56 4.99
CA ILE A 47 -8.00 6.53 5.94
C ILE A 47 -7.54 7.86 5.27
N TRP A 48 -7.72 9.00 5.97
CA TRP A 48 -6.76 10.11 6.22
C TRP A 48 -7.42 11.50 6.33
N GLN A 49 -6.85 12.32 7.23
CA GLN A 49 -6.97 13.78 7.34
C GLN A 49 -8.24 14.40 7.94
N HIS A 50 -8.29 14.45 9.27
CA HIS A 50 -8.94 15.54 10.01
C HIS A 50 -8.02 16.02 11.14
N GLU A 51 -7.61 17.28 11.13
CA GLU A 51 -7.25 18.02 12.35
C GLU A 51 -7.79 19.45 12.23
N GLY A 52 -8.92 19.67 12.90
CA GLY A 52 -9.31 20.98 13.40
C GLY A 52 -8.56 21.28 14.69
N ASN A 53 -8.30 22.55 14.93
CA ASN A 53 -7.49 23.07 16.02
C ASN A 53 -8.19 22.96 17.40
N ASP A 54 -7.64 22.16 18.33
CA ASP A 54 -7.88 22.29 19.78
C ASP A 54 -6.68 21.77 20.60
N GLU A 55 -6.38 22.42 21.73
CA GLU A 55 -5.15 22.22 22.50
C GLU A 55 -5.18 20.97 23.41
N ILE A 56 -4.14 20.11 23.33
CA ILE A 56 -3.88 19.08 24.33
C ILE A 56 -2.44 19.18 24.85
N SER A 57 -2.29 19.58 26.11
CA SER A 57 -0.99 19.73 26.79
C SER A 57 -0.38 18.39 27.21
N PRO A 58 0.90 18.09 26.89
CA PRO A 58 1.53 16.83 27.25
C PRO A 58 1.99 16.80 28.71
N ARG A 59 1.49 15.83 29.50
CA ARG A 59 2.11 15.45 30.77
C ARG A 59 3.27 14.48 30.52
N LEU A 60 4.46 14.84 31.00
CA LEU A 60 5.67 14.03 30.94
C LEU A 60 5.55 12.73 31.76
N CYS A 61 6.11 11.63 31.25
CA CYS A 61 6.37 10.40 32.01
C CYS A 61 7.89 10.11 32.00
N PRO A 62 8.54 9.84 33.15
CA PRO A 62 10.01 9.91 33.25
C PRO A 62 10.78 8.59 33.04
N ASP A 63 11.98 8.74 32.48
CA ASP A 63 13.21 7.92 32.54
C ASP A 63 13.10 6.40 32.82
N ARG A 64 13.45 5.59 31.80
CA ARG A 64 14.13 4.30 32.01
C ARG A 64 15.31 4.08 31.05
N ARG A 65 16.51 4.49 31.49
CA ARG A 65 17.80 4.07 30.91
C ARG A 65 17.92 2.54 30.79
N ARG A 66 18.26 2.04 29.60
CA ARG A 66 19.09 0.84 29.43
C ARG A 66 20.21 1.12 28.43
N ARG A 67 21.38 0.54 28.69
CA ARG A 67 22.64 0.81 27.96
C ARG A 67 22.69 -0.04 26.69
N LEU A 68 23.21 0.52 25.60
CA LEU A 68 23.65 -0.23 24.43
C LEU A 68 25.19 -0.27 24.39
N ILE A 69 25.72 -1.38 23.86
CA ILE A 69 27.15 -1.67 23.72
C ILE A 69 27.62 -1.06 22.38
N PRO A 70 28.82 -0.45 22.29
CA PRO A 70 29.27 0.19 21.06
C PRO A 70 29.81 -0.83 20.05
N SER A 71 29.17 -0.95 18.89
CA SER A 71 29.74 -1.62 17.71
C SER A 71 30.34 -0.58 16.76
N GLN A 72 31.60 -0.81 16.38
CA GLN A 72 32.45 0.07 15.56
C GLN A 72 31.77 0.58 14.26
N GLU A 73 31.96 1.86 13.97
CA GLU A 73 31.54 2.50 12.72
C GLU A 73 32.39 1.99 11.53
N SER A 74 31.79 1.91 10.33
CA SER A 74 32.50 1.62 9.07
C SER A 74 32.46 2.84 8.13
N PRO A 75 33.52 3.11 7.35
CA PRO A 75 33.69 4.40 6.69
C PRO A 75 33.01 4.47 5.31
N CYS A 76 31.68 4.59 5.27
CA CYS A 76 30.94 4.94 4.05
C CYS A 76 30.29 6.33 4.18
N GLY A 77 30.86 7.30 3.45
CA GLY A 77 30.51 8.73 3.53
C GLY A 77 29.17 9.14 2.91
N CYS A 78 28.08 8.42 3.21
CA CYS A 78 26.70 8.75 2.78
C CYS A 78 25.81 9.18 3.96
N GLY A 79 26.29 9.05 5.20
CA GLY A 79 25.53 9.40 6.41
C GLY A 79 25.28 10.90 6.57
N ARG A 80 24.24 11.44 5.92
CA ARG A 80 23.59 12.67 6.39
C ARG A 80 22.80 12.34 7.66
N LEU A 81 23.54 12.19 8.76
CA LEU A 81 23.04 11.89 10.10
C LEU A 81 21.81 12.76 10.40
N LEU A 82 20.72 12.09 10.81
CA LEU A 82 19.66 12.76 11.56
C LEU A 82 20.32 13.33 12.82
N PRO A 83 20.26 14.65 13.09
CA PRO A 83 20.93 15.20 14.26
C PRO A 83 20.43 14.57 15.56
N ALA A 84 21.35 14.33 16.49
CA ALA A 84 21.11 13.59 17.74
C ALA A 84 20.16 14.30 18.73
N ASP A 85 19.64 15.49 18.39
CA ASP A 85 18.67 16.25 19.18
C ASP A 85 17.23 15.68 19.08
N GLY A 86 16.98 14.74 18.16
CA GLY A 86 15.65 14.17 17.90
C GLY A 86 14.63 15.14 17.29
N ALA A 87 15.03 16.39 17.02
CA ALA A 87 14.11 17.42 16.57
C ALA A 87 13.68 17.18 15.11
N THR A 88 12.37 17.15 14.85
CA THR A 88 11.85 16.96 13.50
C THR A 88 12.21 18.15 12.61
N ARG A 89 12.21 17.94 11.29
CA ARG A 89 12.43 19.02 10.31
C ARG A 89 11.45 20.19 10.52
N LEU A 90 10.21 19.89 10.93
CA LEU A 90 9.18 20.89 11.24
C LEU A 90 9.52 21.67 12.51
N GLN A 91 9.92 21.00 13.60
CA GLN A 91 10.37 21.66 14.83
C GLN A 91 11.56 22.60 14.59
N ARG A 92 12.54 22.20 13.76
CA ARG A 92 13.68 23.07 13.39
C ARG A 92 13.31 24.22 12.44
N LEU A 93 12.22 24.12 11.68
CA LEU A 93 11.71 25.22 10.85
C LEU A 93 10.92 26.22 11.70
N ALA A 94 10.06 25.74 12.60
CA ALA A 94 9.37 26.55 13.60
C ALA A 94 10.36 27.32 14.50
N ALA A 95 11.41 26.65 15.01
CA ALA A 95 12.46 27.29 15.80
C ALA A 95 13.29 28.34 15.03
N ARG A 96 13.18 28.39 13.70
CA ARG A 96 13.80 29.42 12.82
C ARG A 96 12.79 30.49 12.38
N GLY A 97 11.62 30.58 13.02
CA GLY A 97 10.56 31.51 12.66
C GLY A 97 9.92 31.22 11.29
N LYS A 98 10.13 30.03 10.72
CA LYS A 98 9.54 29.62 9.44
C LYS A 98 8.33 28.73 9.70
N THR A 99 7.14 29.31 9.68
CA THR A 99 5.91 28.55 9.50
C THR A 99 5.96 27.84 8.14
N VAL A 100 5.68 26.54 8.14
CA VAL A 100 5.41 25.79 6.91
C VAL A 100 3.90 25.66 6.84
N GLU A 101 3.27 26.51 6.04
CA GLU A 101 1.84 26.36 5.75
C GLU A 101 1.56 24.96 5.18
N PRO A 102 0.53 24.25 5.65
CA PRO A 102 0.13 22.97 5.07
C PRO A 102 -0.15 23.12 3.57
N ILE A 103 0.38 22.20 2.77
CA ILE A 103 0.12 22.18 1.32
C ILE A 103 -1.37 21.92 1.12
N ARG A 104 -2.08 22.90 0.53
CA ARG A 104 -3.51 22.78 0.18
C ARG A 104 -3.72 21.91 -1.06
N TYR A 105 -3.31 20.65 -0.95
CA TYR A 105 -3.18 19.69 -2.05
C TYR A 105 -4.43 19.61 -2.94
N VAL A 106 -5.62 19.51 -2.34
CA VAL A 106 -6.91 19.49 -3.05
C VAL A 106 -7.15 20.77 -3.88
N ALA A 107 -6.82 21.95 -3.34
CA ALA A 107 -6.97 23.21 -4.06
C ALA A 107 -5.97 23.30 -5.22
N THR A 108 -4.69 23.02 -4.96
CA THR A 108 -3.62 23.01 -5.98
C THR A 108 -3.90 22.01 -7.11
N LEU A 109 -4.44 20.82 -6.81
CA LEU A 109 -4.87 19.88 -7.84
C LEU A 109 -6.08 20.40 -8.61
N THR A 110 -7.08 20.97 -7.94
CA THR A 110 -8.28 21.51 -8.60
C THR A 110 -7.92 22.63 -9.58
N GLU A 111 -7.05 23.57 -9.17
CA GLU A 111 -6.49 24.62 -10.04
C GLU A 111 -5.72 24.03 -11.23
N LYS A 112 -4.84 23.05 -10.98
CA LYS A 112 -4.05 22.38 -12.02
C LYS A 112 -4.93 21.67 -13.07
N TYR A 113 -5.95 20.92 -12.64
CA TYR A 113 -6.83 20.21 -13.57
C TYR A 113 -7.80 21.14 -14.29
N ALA A 114 -8.27 22.21 -13.64
CA ALA A 114 -9.06 23.26 -14.29
C ALA A 114 -8.25 23.99 -15.39
N ALA A 115 -6.97 24.29 -15.14
CA ALA A 115 -6.08 24.88 -16.14
C ALA A 115 -5.81 23.96 -17.36
N LEU A 116 -6.02 22.65 -17.21
CA LEU A 116 -5.96 21.65 -18.28
C LEU A 116 -7.32 21.43 -18.97
N GLY A 117 -8.36 22.19 -18.62
CA GLY A 117 -9.69 22.13 -19.22
C GLY A 117 -10.57 20.99 -18.71
N PHE A 118 -10.21 20.30 -17.62
CA PHE A 118 -11.08 19.31 -17.00
C PHE A 118 -12.18 19.98 -16.17
N PRO A 119 -13.39 19.39 -16.09
CA PRO A 119 -14.41 19.85 -15.16
C PRO A 119 -13.92 19.75 -13.70
N PRO A 120 -14.44 20.57 -12.78
CA PRO A 120 -14.13 20.45 -11.36
C PRO A 120 -14.37 19.03 -10.86
N TYR A 121 -13.35 18.44 -10.22
CA TYR A 121 -13.47 17.09 -9.66
C TYR A 121 -14.31 17.14 -8.39
N ASP A 122 -15.36 16.31 -8.34
CA ASP A 122 -16.18 16.15 -7.15
C ASP A 122 -15.47 15.25 -6.14
N TRP A 123 -14.68 15.88 -5.27
CA TRP A 123 -13.90 15.22 -4.22
C TRP A 123 -14.84 14.51 -3.24
N SER A 124 -14.53 13.25 -2.93
CA SER A 124 -15.25 12.54 -1.87
C SER A 124 -14.95 13.20 -0.53
N ARG A 125 -15.97 13.83 0.05
CA ARG A 125 -15.94 14.36 1.42
C ARG A 125 -16.62 13.36 2.34
N TYR A 126 -15.96 13.10 3.47
CA TYR A 126 -16.51 12.36 4.59
C TYR A 126 -16.42 13.31 5.78
N ASP A 127 -17.56 13.64 6.37
CA ASP A 127 -17.62 14.55 7.52
C ASP A 127 -17.24 13.83 8.82
N ASP A 128 -17.20 12.50 8.79
CA ASP A 128 -16.83 11.62 9.89
C ASP A 128 -15.73 10.61 9.52
N ALA A 129 -15.12 10.05 10.56
CA ALA A 129 -14.12 9.00 10.48
C ALA A 129 -14.28 8.06 11.71
N PRO A 130 -15.15 7.04 11.64
CA PRO A 130 -15.56 6.23 12.79
C PRO A 130 -14.51 5.20 13.20
N PHE A 131 -13.59 5.55 14.12
CA PHE A 131 -12.45 4.71 14.48
C PHE A 131 -12.84 3.43 15.24
N THR A 132 -12.57 2.27 14.64
CA THR A 132 -12.70 0.96 15.29
C THR A 132 -11.42 0.65 16.08
N PRO A 133 -11.43 0.64 17.42
CA PRO A 133 -10.30 0.20 18.21
C PRO A 133 -10.09 -1.32 18.08
N LEU A 134 -8.89 -1.81 18.39
CA LEU A 134 -8.63 -3.25 18.51
C LEU A 134 -9.15 -3.77 19.85
N ASP A 135 -10.01 -4.79 19.82
CA ASP A 135 -10.56 -5.44 21.02
C ASP A 135 -9.59 -6.43 21.69
N LYS A 136 -8.42 -6.67 21.09
CA LYS A 136 -7.39 -7.60 21.59
C LYS A 136 -5.97 -7.07 21.26
N PRO A 137 -4.92 -7.49 22.01
CA PRO A 137 -3.56 -7.06 21.74
C PRO A 137 -3.09 -7.53 20.35
N LEU A 138 -2.19 -6.75 19.74
CA LEU A 138 -1.68 -6.98 18.38
C LEU A 138 -1.11 -8.40 18.18
N SER A 139 -0.44 -8.94 19.21
CA SER A 139 0.10 -10.31 19.26
C SER A 139 -0.96 -11.42 19.25
N ALA A 140 -2.26 -11.07 19.23
CA ALA A 140 -3.39 -11.97 19.05
C ALA A 140 -4.22 -11.64 17.79
N CYS A 141 -3.80 -10.65 17.00
CA CYS A 141 -4.45 -10.25 15.75
C CYS A 141 -3.94 -11.03 14.54
N THR A 142 -4.86 -11.42 13.67
CA THR A 142 -4.62 -11.83 12.29
C THR A 142 -4.56 -10.57 11.42
N VAL A 143 -3.47 -10.41 10.67
CA VAL A 143 -3.26 -9.24 9.81
C VAL A 143 -3.29 -9.64 8.33
N SER A 144 -4.06 -8.91 7.51
CA SER A 144 -3.98 -8.96 6.06
C SER A 144 -3.58 -7.60 5.51
N LEU A 145 -3.18 -7.54 4.23
CA LEU A 145 -2.88 -6.29 3.55
C LEU A 145 -3.41 -6.28 2.12
N LEU A 146 -3.50 -5.09 1.56
CA LEU A 146 -3.73 -4.84 0.14
C LEU A 146 -2.68 -3.85 -0.38
N THR A 147 -2.06 -4.15 -1.51
CA THR A 147 -1.29 -3.17 -2.28
C THR A 147 -2.08 -2.66 -3.47
N SER A 148 -1.93 -1.37 -3.77
CA SER A 148 -2.39 -0.77 -5.04
C SER A 148 -1.25 -0.49 -6.03
N GLY A 149 -0.02 -0.90 -5.73
CA GLY A 149 1.20 -0.63 -6.53
C GLY A 149 1.37 -1.52 -7.77
N GLY A 150 0.29 -1.97 -8.41
CA GLY A 150 0.37 -2.75 -9.67
C GLY A 150 1.12 -4.09 -9.57
N VAL A 151 1.20 -4.68 -8.39
CA VAL A 151 1.93 -5.93 -8.12
C VAL A 151 1.13 -7.14 -8.60
N SER A 152 1.64 -7.91 -9.56
CA SER A 152 1.05 -9.20 -9.98
C SER A 152 1.99 -10.35 -9.60
N ARG A 153 1.46 -11.53 -9.28
CA ARG A 153 2.28 -12.75 -9.25
C ARG A 153 2.78 -13.07 -10.66
N CYS A 154 3.98 -13.64 -10.78
CA CYS A 154 4.58 -13.97 -12.08
C CYS A 154 3.79 -15.02 -12.88
N ALA A 155 3.08 -15.92 -12.18
CA ALA A 155 2.14 -16.86 -12.81
C ALA A 155 0.82 -16.22 -13.32
N MET A 156 0.50 -14.99 -12.92
CA MET A 156 -0.72 -14.28 -13.29
C MET A 156 -0.47 -13.31 -14.47
N PRO A 157 -1.49 -12.95 -15.26
CA PRO A 157 -1.35 -11.85 -16.21
C PRO A 157 -0.93 -10.57 -15.48
N PRO A 158 0.02 -9.77 -15.99
CA PRO A 158 0.35 -8.49 -15.38
C PRO A 158 -0.85 -7.53 -15.42
N PHE A 159 -0.85 -6.50 -14.57
CA PHE A 159 -1.73 -5.36 -14.78
C PHE A 159 -1.37 -4.64 -16.08
N ASP A 160 -2.38 -4.07 -16.76
CA ASP A 160 -2.13 -3.15 -17.88
C ASP A 160 -1.72 -1.78 -17.29
N PRO A 161 -0.48 -1.32 -17.50
CA PRO A 161 0.03 -0.09 -16.88
C PRO A 161 -0.71 1.17 -17.33
N ASP A 162 -1.52 1.11 -18.40
CA ASP A 162 -2.36 2.20 -18.87
C ASP A 162 -3.86 2.04 -18.53
N ALA A 163 -4.24 0.95 -17.85
CA ALA A 163 -5.63 0.64 -17.48
C ALA A 163 -6.34 1.74 -16.68
N ARG A 164 -7.62 1.96 -16.97
CA ARG A 164 -8.48 2.90 -16.23
C ARG A 164 -9.71 2.18 -15.71
N ASN A 165 -9.96 2.28 -14.41
CA ASN A 165 -11.01 1.53 -13.72
C ASN A 165 -10.83 0.01 -13.81
N ASP A 166 -9.60 -0.48 -13.70
CA ASP A 166 -9.39 -1.90 -13.47
C ASP A 166 -9.81 -2.24 -12.03
N LEU A 167 -10.92 -2.97 -11.91
CA LEU A 167 -11.48 -3.39 -10.63
C LEU A 167 -11.06 -4.82 -10.27
N ARG A 168 -9.99 -5.32 -10.92
CA ARG A 168 -9.28 -6.54 -10.55
C ARG A 168 -8.73 -6.43 -9.12
N LEU A 169 -8.85 -7.54 -8.43
CA LEU A 169 -8.43 -7.75 -7.07
C LEU A 169 -7.97 -9.21 -6.97
N ASP A 170 -6.65 -9.41 -6.93
CA ASP A 170 -6.02 -10.70 -6.92
C ASP A 170 -5.83 -11.20 -5.49
N GLU A 171 -6.16 -12.47 -5.26
CA GLU A 171 -5.78 -13.20 -4.07
C GLU A 171 -4.32 -13.65 -4.18
N VAL A 172 -3.54 -13.32 -3.15
CA VAL A 172 -2.13 -13.68 -3.03
C VAL A 172 -1.97 -14.56 -1.79
N PRO A 173 -1.52 -15.84 -1.93
CA PRO A 173 -1.23 -16.69 -0.78
C PRO A 173 -0.20 -16.03 0.14
N SER A 174 -0.44 -15.99 1.44
CA SER A 174 0.47 -15.34 2.39
C SER A 174 1.82 -16.04 2.57
N ASN A 175 2.03 -17.18 1.92
CA ASN A 175 3.32 -17.89 1.79
C ASN A 175 3.97 -17.75 0.38
N ALA A 176 3.44 -16.91 -0.52
CA ALA A 176 4.04 -16.65 -1.84
C ALA A 176 5.48 -16.06 -1.73
N PRO A 177 6.50 -16.64 -2.37
CA PRO A 177 7.86 -16.10 -2.37
C PRO A 177 7.91 -14.65 -2.86
N SER A 178 8.68 -13.77 -2.22
CA SER A 178 8.74 -12.35 -2.59
C SER A 178 9.46 -12.07 -3.92
N ASP A 179 10.08 -13.08 -4.53
CA ASP A 179 10.63 -13.10 -5.88
C ASP A 179 9.65 -13.63 -6.96
N ASP A 180 8.44 -14.08 -6.59
CA ASP A 180 7.37 -14.53 -7.51
C ASP A 180 6.44 -13.38 -7.97
N PHE A 181 6.97 -12.15 -8.09
CA PHE A 181 6.18 -10.96 -8.40
C PHE A 181 6.79 -10.06 -9.49
N GLN A 182 5.91 -9.35 -10.18
CA GLN A 182 6.20 -8.39 -11.24
C GLN A 182 5.36 -7.12 -11.03
N ILE A 183 5.95 -5.95 -11.25
CA ILE A 183 5.34 -4.64 -10.99
C ILE A 183 4.99 -3.97 -12.33
N HIS A 184 3.74 -3.51 -12.48
CA HIS A 184 3.24 -2.93 -13.73
C HIS A 184 2.35 -1.69 -13.51
N ASP A 185 2.89 -0.65 -12.86
CA ASP A 185 2.27 0.67 -12.83
C ASP A 185 3.19 1.68 -13.54
N SER A 186 2.61 2.60 -14.31
CA SER A 186 3.33 3.66 -15.03
C SER A 186 3.35 5.01 -14.30
N TYR A 187 2.70 5.11 -13.13
CA TYR A 187 2.44 6.38 -12.46
C TYR A 187 3.50 6.78 -11.42
N TYR A 188 4.38 5.87 -11.02
CA TYR A 188 5.49 6.12 -10.09
C TYR A 188 6.78 5.42 -10.55
N ASN A 189 7.92 5.80 -9.97
CA ASN A 189 9.17 5.07 -10.20
C ASN A 189 9.25 3.89 -9.24
N HIS A 190 9.26 2.66 -9.78
CA HIS A 190 9.34 1.43 -9.01
C HIS A 190 10.76 0.85 -8.85
N ASP A 191 11.82 1.59 -9.25
CA ASP A 191 13.24 1.19 -9.13
C ASP A 191 13.63 0.59 -7.76
N ASP A 192 13.07 1.11 -6.66
CA ASP A 192 13.33 0.60 -5.30
C ASP A 192 12.49 -0.64 -4.98
N ALA A 193 11.24 -0.71 -5.47
CA ALA A 193 10.35 -1.86 -5.30
C ALA A 193 10.76 -3.06 -6.16
N ASP A 194 11.42 -2.84 -7.30
CA ASP A 194 12.06 -3.87 -8.12
C ASP A 194 13.26 -4.52 -7.41
N ARG A 195 13.85 -3.83 -6.41
CA ARG A 195 14.98 -4.33 -5.59
C ARG A 195 14.50 -4.99 -4.31
N ASP A 196 13.47 -4.42 -3.68
CA ASP A 196 12.78 -4.99 -2.54
C ASP A 196 11.27 -4.76 -2.65
N LEU A 197 10.55 -5.82 -3.00
CA LEU A 197 9.09 -5.83 -3.09
C LEU A 197 8.43 -5.33 -1.79
N ASN A 198 9.08 -5.50 -0.64
CA ASN A 198 8.56 -5.08 0.65
C ASN A 198 8.37 -3.56 0.78
N CYS A 199 8.92 -2.74 -0.14
CA CYS A 199 8.62 -1.31 -0.21
C CYS A 199 7.14 -1.01 -0.50
N ILE A 200 6.46 -1.85 -1.30
CA ILE A 200 5.05 -1.64 -1.72
C ILE A 200 4.13 -2.83 -1.40
N PHE A 201 4.68 -3.99 -1.07
CA PHE A 201 3.96 -5.20 -0.68
C PHE A 201 4.78 -5.93 0.41
N PRO A 202 4.73 -5.47 1.68
CA PRO A 202 5.57 -5.90 2.80
C PRO A 202 5.26 -7.32 3.33
N ILE A 203 5.20 -8.29 2.43
CA ILE A 203 4.83 -9.68 2.69
C ILE A 203 5.82 -10.39 3.62
N ASP A 204 7.12 -10.15 3.49
CA ASP A 204 8.12 -10.74 4.38
C ASP A 204 8.18 -10.01 5.71
N ARG A 205 7.92 -8.69 5.72
CA ARG A 205 7.86 -7.93 6.98
C ARG A 205 6.69 -8.41 7.85
N LEU A 206 5.51 -8.67 7.26
CA LEU A 206 4.39 -9.30 7.97
C LEU A 206 4.74 -10.70 8.51
N ARG A 207 5.42 -11.53 7.72
CA ARG A 207 5.88 -12.86 8.17
C ARG A 207 6.87 -12.77 9.32
N ASP A 208 7.78 -11.81 9.28
CA ASP A 208 8.76 -11.59 10.34
C ASP A 208 8.06 -11.13 11.64
N MET A 209 7.10 -10.21 11.56
CA MET A 209 6.26 -9.77 12.69
C MET A 209 5.38 -10.90 13.28
N ALA A 210 4.96 -11.87 12.48
CA ALA A 210 4.28 -13.07 12.99
C ALA A 210 5.26 -14.05 13.65
N ARG A 211 6.50 -14.12 13.15
CA ARG A 211 7.54 -15.01 13.67
C ARG A 211 8.14 -14.52 14.99
N ASP A 212 8.23 -13.20 15.18
CA ASP A 212 8.70 -12.59 16.43
C ASP A 212 7.59 -12.38 17.48
N GLY A 213 6.32 -12.60 17.10
CA GLY A 213 5.15 -12.50 17.97
C GLY A 213 4.58 -11.08 18.13
N THR A 214 5.05 -10.11 17.33
CA THR A 214 4.46 -8.75 17.28
C THR A 214 3.00 -8.79 16.82
N ILE A 215 2.68 -9.64 15.83
CA ILE A 215 1.31 -9.97 15.42
C ILE A 215 1.01 -11.44 15.70
N GLY A 216 -0.27 -11.79 15.87
CA GLY A 216 -0.68 -13.18 16.14
C GLY A 216 -0.57 -14.10 14.92
N ALA A 217 -0.98 -13.61 13.75
CA ALA A 217 -0.88 -14.34 12.49
C ALA A 217 -0.89 -13.41 11.26
N VAL A 218 -0.38 -13.91 10.14
CA VAL A 218 -0.71 -13.37 8.81
C VAL A 218 -1.93 -14.13 8.29
N ALA A 219 -2.92 -13.42 7.74
CA ALA A 219 -4.09 -14.02 7.10
C ALA A 219 -3.69 -15.00 5.98
N PRO A 220 -4.52 -15.99 5.61
CA PRO A 220 -4.19 -16.92 4.53
C PRO A 220 -4.10 -16.21 3.15
N ARG A 221 -4.91 -15.16 2.93
CA ARG A 221 -4.89 -14.32 1.73
C ARG A 221 -4.42 -12.91 2.04
N LEU A 222 -3.52 -12.43 1.19
CA LEU A 222 -3.17 -11.03 0.98
C LEU A 222 -3.73 -10.59 -0.38
N TRP A 223 -3.73 -9.28 -0.65
CA TRP A 223 -4.44 -8.73 -1.78
C TRP A 223 -3.57 -7.80 -2.64
N SER A 224 -3.78 -7.84 -3.95
CA SER A 224 -3.25 -6.82 -4.87
C SER A 224 -4.34 -6.39 -5.83
N GLY A 225 -4.61 -5.09 -5.94
CA GLY A 225 -5.73 -4.61 -6.75
C GLY A 225 -5.98 -3.12 -6.61
N PHE A 226 -7.03 -2.65 -7.29
CA PHE A 226 -7.37 -1.22 -7.36
C PHE A 226 -6.21 -0.32 -7.82
N MET A 227 -5.37 -0.83 -8.73
CA MET A 227 -4.25 -0.08 -9.32
C MET A 227 -4.74 1.26 -9.89
N GLY A 228 -3.90 2.29 -9.79
CA GLY A 228 -4.30 3.70 -9.89
C GLY A 228 -5.16 4.08 -11.09
N ARG A 229 -6.02 5.10 -10.90
CA ARG A 229 -7.05 5.63 -11.83
C ARG A 229 -8.39 4.88 -11.80
N ILE A 230 -8.89 4.59 -10.61
CA ILE A 230 -10.25 4.10 -10.37
C ILE A 230 -11.23 5.27 -10.22
N TYR A 231 -11.90 5.65 -11.31
CA TYR A 231 -12.95 6.69 -11.32
C TYR A 231 -14.34 6.13 -11.02
N LYS A 232 -14.56 4.82 -11.12
CA LYS A 232 -15.83 4.13 -10.81
C LYS A 232 -16.05 3.94 -9.30
N ARG A 233 -16.03 5.03 -8.53
CA ARG A 233 -16.28 5.06 -7.07
C ARG A 233 -17.48 4.22 -6.65
N GLN A 234 -18.61 4.34 -7.35
CA GLN A 234 -19.84 3.60 -7.05
C GLN A 234 -19.65 2.07 -7.12
N ALA A 235 -18.87 1.56 -8.08
CA ALA A 235 -18.60 0.12 -8.20
C ALA A 235 -17.63 -0.38 -7.11
N VAL A 236 -16.71 0.47 -6.64
CA VAL A 236 -15.87 0.13 -5.49
C VAL A 236 -16.73 0.05 -4.22
N LEU A 237 -17.53 1.07 -3.94
CA LEU A 237 -18.33 1.16 -2.71
C LEU A 237 -19.49 0.15 -2.64
N ALA A 238 -20.14 -0.15 -3.76
CA ALA A 238 -21.33 -1.02 -3.79
C ALA A 238 -21.05 -2.51 -4.04
N ASP A 239 -19.90 -2.85 -4.64
CA ASP A 239 -19.55 -4.23 -5.03
C ASP A 239 -18.19 -4.64 -4.44
N LYS A 240 -17.10 -3.99 -4.86
CA LYS A 240 -15.74 -4.51 -4.60
C LYS A 240 -15.28 -4.42 -3.15
N ALA A 241 -15.49 -3.30 -2.48
CA ALA A 241 -15.11 -3.15 -1.06
C ALA A 241 -15.97 -4.06 -0.15
N PRO A 242 -17.31 -4.14 -0.31
CA PRO A 242 -18.12 -5.13 0.41
C PRO A 242 -17.74 -6.59 0.12
N ALA A 243 -17.32 -6.92 -1.11
CA ALA A 243 -16.84 -8.27 -1.44
C ALA A 243 -15.53 -8.58 -0.70
N LEU A 244 -14.54 -7.70 -0.76
CA LEU A 244 -13.28 -7.84 -0.02
C LEU A 244 -13.51 -7.93 1.49
N ALA A 245 -14.38 -7.10 2.07
CA ALA A 245 -14.70 -7.14 3.49
C ALA A 245 -15.22 -8.52 3.94
N ARG A 246 -16.09 -9.17 3.15
CA ARG A 246 -16.57 -10.53 3.43
C ARG A 246 -15.48 -11.59 3.34
N GLU A 247 -14.49 -11.42 2.47
CA GLU A 247 -13.34 -12.33 2.40
C GLU A 247 -12.38 -12.14 3.58
N LEU A 248 -12.15 -10.89 4.02
CA LEU A 248 -11.38 -10.58 5.22
C LEU A 248 -12.06 -11.12 6.50
N GLU A 249 -13.38 -11.02 6.60
CA GLU A 249 -14.17 -11.59 7.71
C GLU A 249 -14.05 -13.13 7.76
N ARG A 250 -14.15 -13.81 6.61
CA ARG A 250 -13.95 -15.27 6.51
C ARG A 250 -12.54 -15.71 6.89
N ASP A 251 -11.55 -14.87 6.58
CA ASP A 251 -10.14 -15.10 6.92
C ASP A 251 -9.83 -14.74 8.39
N GLY A 252 -10.81 -14.25 9.15
CA GLY A 252 -10.65 -13.89 10.57
C GLY A 252 -9.70 -12.70 10.78
N VAL A 253 -9.67 -11.75 9.84
CA VAL A 253 -8.77 -10.59 9.86
C VAL A 253 -9.24 -9.53 10.85
N ASP A 254 -8.38 -9.16 11.78
CA ASP A 254 -8.64 -8.10 12.77
C ASP A 254 -8.04 -6.75 12.36
N LEU A 255 -6.97 -6.79 11.54
CA LEU A 255 -6.30 -5.60 11.04
C LEU A 255 -6.01 -5.76 9.55
N PHE A 256 -6.48 -4.79 8.76
CA PHE A 256 -6.27 -4.73 7.32
C PHE A 256 -5.45 -3.49 6.96
N ILE A 257 -4.31 -3.70 6.29
CA ILE A 257 -3.37 -2.62 5.96
C ILE A 257 -3.47 -2.31 4.46
N ALA A 258 -3.86 -1.08 4.11
CA ALA A 258 -3.78 -0.57 2.74
C ALA A 258 -2.39 0.05 2.50
N VAL A 259 -1.67 -0.46 1.50
CA VAL A 259 -0.31 -0.04 1.13
C VAL A 259 -0.37 0.65 -0.25
N PRO A 260 -0.35 1.99 -0.32
CA PRO A 260 -0.18 2.71 -1.57
C PRO A 260 1.26 2.61 -2.07
N ALA A 261 1.48 2.98 -3.33
CA ALA A 261 2.79 3.23 -3.92
C ALA A 261 3.05 4.75 -4.08
#